data_AF-A0A528FNQ2-F1
#
_entry.id   AF-A0A528FNQ2-F1
#
_cell.length_a   1.000
_cell.length_b   1.000
_cell.length_c   1.000
_cell.angle_alpha   90.00
_cell.angle_beta   90.00
_cell.angle_gamma   90.00
#
_symmetry.space_group_name_H-M   'P 1'
#
loop_
_entity.id
_entity.type
_entity.pdbx_description
1 polymer ?
#
loop_
_entity_poly.entity_id
_entity_poly.type
_entity_poly.pdbx_seq_one_letter_code
_entity_poly.pdbx_strand_id
1 'polypeptide(L)'
;LLPLCIVLTLVYVYLGIPQTLSAYLDATTLEGARQTIAVGPAASQIAIKMLGTNGGGFFNANAAHPFENPDAISNLIQMVSIFA
;
A
#
# COMPACT_ATOMS: atom_id res chain seq x y z
N LEU A 1 5.25 -17.41 4.99
CA LEU A 1 4.44 -16.18 4.94
C LEU A 1 4.95 -15.12 5.92
N LEU A 2 4.71 -15.25 7.24
CA LEU A 2 4.96 -14.17 8.20
C LEU A 2 6.36 -13.51 8.12
N PRO A 3 7.50 -14.26 8.12
CA PRO A 3 8.82 -13.61 8.07
C PRO A 3 9.04 -12.81 6.79
N LEU A 4 8.64 -13.35 5.63
CA LEU A 4 8.78 -12.69 4.34
C LEU A 4 7.83 -11.48 4.22
N CYS A 5 6.62 -11.58 4.77
CA CYS A 5 5.70 -10.45 4.84
C CYS A 5 6.26 -9.29 5.66
N ILE A 6 6.98 -9.54 6.76
CA ILE A 6 7.63 -8.49 7.54
C ILE A 6 8.66 -7.76 6.68
N VAL A 7 9.52 -8.49 5.97
CA VAL A 7 10.53 -7.89 5.07
C VAL A 7 9.86 -7.09 3.95
N LEU A 8 8.87 -7.67 3.26
CA LEU A 8 8.13 -6.98 2.20
C LEU A 8 7.40 -5.74 2.71
N THR A 9 6.83 -5.78 3.91
CA THR A 9 6.18 -4.61 4.54
C THR A 9 7.18 -3.46 4.68
N LEU A 10 8.39 -3.72 5.17
CA LEU A 10 9.42 -2.68 5.32
C LEU A 10 9.85 -2.11 3.96
N VAL A 11 10.01 -2.97 2.95
CA VAL A 11 10.31 -2.55 1.57
C VAL A 11 9.19 -1.66 1.01
N TYR A 12 7.93 -2.04 1.21
CA TYR A 12 6.78 -1.27 0.75
C TYR A 12 6.65 0.08 1.46
N VAL A 13 6.90 0.15 2.77
CA VAL A 13 6.96 1.42 3.49
C VAL A 13 8.06 2.31 2.92
N TYR A 14 9.24 1.75 2.64
CA TYR A 14 10.34 2.48 2.00
C TYR A 14 9.95 3.02 0.61
N LEU A 15 9.17 2.26 -0.16
CA LEU A 15 8.68 2.68 -1.48
C LEU A 15 7.47 3.63 -1.43
N GLY A 16 7.00 4.03 -0.24
CA GLY A 16 5.95 5.05 -0.08
C GLY A 16 4.54 4.50 0.16
N ILE A 17 4.39 3.21 0.44
CA ILE A 17 3.11 2.63 0.85
C ILE A 17 2.84 2.99 2.33
N PRO A 18 1.67 3.60 2.66
CA PRO A 18 1.38 4.00 4.04
C PRO A 18 1.36 2.82 5.01
N GLN A 19 1.95 3.03 6.18
CA GLN A 19 1.83 2.13 7.33
C GLN A 19 1.71 2.98 8.59
N THR A 20 0.47 3.34 8.96
CA THR A 20 0.18 4.19 10.12
C THR A 20 -1.14 3.82 10.78
N LEU A 21 -1.33 4.23 12.03
CA LEU A 21 -2.59 4.15 12.77
C LEU A 21 -3.26 5.52 12.97
N SER A 22 -2.76 6.56 12.28
CA SER A 22 -3.36 7.89 12.30
C SER A 22 -4.77 7.92 11.71
N ALA A 23 -5.55 8.92 12.10
CA ALA A 23 -6.80 9.25 11.42
C ALA A 23 -6.54 9.70 9.96
N TYR A 24 -7.62 9.79 9.17
CA TYR A 24 -7.55 10.33 7.81
C TYR A 24 -7.04 11.77 7.82
N LEU A 25 -6.27 12.12 6.79
CA LEU A 25 -5.64 13.43 6.69
C LEU A 25 -6.53 14.36 5.88
N ASP A 26 -6.84 15.54 6.41
CA ASP A 26 -7.52 16.58 5.65
C ASP A 26 -6.49 17.50 4.99
N ALA A 27 -6.51 17.56 3.66
CA ALA A 27 -5.65 18.41 2.85
C ALA A 27 -6.46 19.53 2.19
N THR A 28 -5.88 20.72 2.13
CA THR A 28 -6.36 21.79 1.25
C THR A 28 -5.57 21.71 -0.05
N THR A 29 -6.25 21.51 -1.18
CA THR A 29 -5.61 21.38 -2.49
C THR A 29 -5.07 22.72 -2.98
N LEU A 30 -4.28 22.69 -4.05
CA LEU A 30 -3.73 23.91 -4.66
C LEU A 30 -4.82 24.88 -5.17
N GLU A 31 -6.00 24.36 -5.49
CA GLU A 31 -7.18 25.14 -5.90
C GLU A 31 -8.04 25.60 -4.70
N GLY A 32 -7.65 25.26 -3.46
CA GLY A 32 -8.36 25.63 -2.24
C GLY A 32 -9.49 24.68 -1.83
N ALA A 33 -9.73 23.59 -2.56
CA ALA A 33 -10.71 22.58 -2.19
C ALA A 33 -10.23 21.72 -1.00
N ARG A 34 -11.14 21.16 -0.21
CA ARG A 34 -10.79 20.19 0.83
C ARG A 34 -10.83 18.76 0.28
N GLN A 35 -9.82 17.98 0.61
CA GLN A 35 -9.74 16.56 0.29
C GLN A 35 -9.42 15.77 1.56
N THR A 36 -10.24 14.78 1.88
CA THR A 36 -9.94 13.80 2.92
C THR A 36 -9.14 12.66 2.29
N ILE A 37 -7.94 12.41 2.80
CA ILE A 37 -7.00 11.41 2.32
C ILE A 37 -7.01 10.25 3.30
N ALA A 38 -7.53 9.11 2.84
CA ALA A 38 -7.50 7.87 3.60
C ALA A 38 -6.04 7.37 3.74
N VAL A 39 -5.66 7.05 4.97
CA VAL A 39 -4.38 6.42 5.32
C VAL A 39 -4.63 5.31 6.33
N GLY A 40 -3.65 4.44 6.54
CA GLY A 40 -3.78 3.33 7.48
C GLY A 40 -2.62 2.34 7.39
N PRO A 41 -2.75 1.16 7.99
CA PRO A 41 -1.72 0.12 8.00
C PRO A 41 -1.70 -0.69 6.67
N ALA A 42 -1.63 0.01 5.53
CA ALA A 42 -1.81 -0.59 4.21
C ALA A 42 -0.64 -1.51 3.81
N ALA A 43 0.61 -1.12 4.04
CA ALA A 43 1.80 -1.87 3.59
C ALA A 43 1.80 -3.33 4.09
N SER A 44 1.44 -3.54 5.35
CA SER A 44 1.37 -4.87 5.95
C SER A 44 0.29 -5.75 5.33
N GLN A 45 -0.87 -5.18 4.99
CA GLN A 45 -1.93 -5.89 4.28
C GLN A 45 -1.52 -6.21 2.84
N ILE A 46 -0.83 -5.28 2.16
CA ILE A 46 -0.37 -5.48 0.78
C ILE A 46 0.69 -6.58 0.70
N ALA A 47 1.60 -6.66 1.67
CA ALA A 47 2.59 -7.73 1.75
C ALA A 47 1.95 -9.12 1.77
N ILE A 48 0.97 -9.35 2.64
CA ILE A 48 0.30 -10.65 2.73
C ILE A 48 -0.69 -10.88 1.57
N LYS A 49 -1.33 -9.83 1.04
CA LYS A 49 -2.29 -10.00 -0.06
C LYS A 49 -1.59 -10.44 -1.35
N MET A 50 -0.37 -9.97 -1.61
CA MET A 50 0.39 -10.34 -2.80
C MET A 50 1.08 -11.69 -2.61
N LEU A 51 1.85 -11.84 -1.53
CA LEU A 51 2.58 -13.10 -1.28
C LEU A 51 1.64 -14.29 -1.02
N GLY A 52 0.49 -14.05 -0.38
CA GLY A 52 -0.51 -15.08 -0.14
C GLY A 52 -1.59 -15.18 -1.22
N THR A 53 -1.42 -14.47 -2.35
CA THR A 53 -2.34 -14.45 -3.50
C THR A 53 -3.81 -14.16 -3.17
N ASN A 54 -4.07 -13.52 -2.02
CA ASN A 54 -5.43 -13.19 -1.55
C ASN A 54 -6.09 -12.08 -2.39
N GLY A 55 -5.30 -11.11 -2.86
CA GLY A 55 -5.79 -10.01 -3.70
C GLY A 55 -6.67 -8.95 -3.01
N GLY A 56 -6.96 -9.05 -1.70
CA GLY A 56 -7.79 -8.08 -0.98
C GLY A 56 -7.11 -6.73 -0.72
N GLY A 57 -7.51 -5.69 -1.44
CA GLY A 57 -6.97 -4.33 -1.32
C GLY A 57 -7.42 -3.60 -0.05
N PHE A 58 -6.61 -2.63 0.39
CA PHE A 58 -6.96 -1.74 1.51
C PHE A 58 -7.89 -0.61 1.03
N PHE A 59 -7.65 -0.12 -0.17
CA PHE A 59 -8.45 0.89 -0.87
C PHE A 59 -9.26 0.23 -1.98
N ASN A 60 -10.35 0.88 -2.39
CA ASN A 60 -11.27 0.34 -3.40
C ASN A 60 -10.58 0.06 -4.75
N ALA A 61 -9.64 0.92 -5.17
CA ALA A 61 -8.88 0.74 -6.40
C ALA A 61 -7.75 -0.31 -6.29
N ASN A 62 -7.55 -0.89 -5.11
CA ASN A 62 -6.60 -1.98 -4.87
C ASN A 62 -5.18 -1.62 -5.38
N ALA A 63 -4.48 -2.53 -6.06
CA ALA A 63 -3.14 -2.30 -6.61
C ALA A 63 -3.05 -1.25 -7.74
N ALA A 64 -4.17 -0.66 -8.18
CA ALA A 64 -4.17 0.53 -9.03
C ALA A 64 -4.15 1.84 -8.21
N HIS A 65 -4.34 1.77 -6.89
CA HIS A 65 -4.28 2.93 -6.02
C HIS A 65 -2.81 3.32 -5.73
N PRO A 66 -2.44 4.61 -5.79
CA PRO A 66 -1.06 5.05 -5.55
C PRO A 66 -0.51 4.66 -4.16
N PHE A 67 -1.38 4.61 -3.13
CA PHE A 67 -0.99 4.12 -1.81
C PHE A 67 -0.96 2.61 -1.65
N GLU A 68 -1.24 1.83 -2.69
CA GLU A 68 -0.97 0.38 -2.68
C GLU A 68 0.11 -0.03 -3.67
N ASN A 69 0.40 0.80 -4.67
CA ASN A 69 1.39 0.54 -5.70
C ASN A 69 1.95 1.87 -6.24
N PRO A 70 2.83 2.52 -5.47
CA PRO A 70 3.26 3.89 -5.75
C PRO A 70 4.12 4.04 -7.00
N ASP A 71 4.88 3.01 -7.37
CA ASP A 71 5.80 3.06 -8.51
C ASP A 71 5.97 1.72 -9.24
N ALA A 72 6.75 1.74 -10.32
CA ALA A 72 7.01 0.56 -11.13
C ALA A 72 7.84 -0.52 -10.40
N ILE A 73 8.67 -0.13 -9.42
CA ILE A 73 9.49 -1.05 -8.64
C ILE A 73 8.60 -1.79 -7.63
N SER A 74 7.71 -1.09 -6.92
CA SER A 74 6.71 -1.73 -6.05
C SER A 74 5.86 -2.69 -6.85
N ASN A 75 5.46 -2.30 -8.07
CA ASN A 75 4.66 -3.15 -8.94
C ASN A 75 5.41 -4.43 -9.33
N LEU A 76 6.68 -4.32 -9.74
CA LEU A 76 7.51 -5.48 -10.08
C LEU A 76 7.65 -6.44 -8.89
N ILE A 77 7.91 -5.92 -7.69
CA ILE A 77 8.02 -6.73 -6.47
C ILE A 77 6.70 -7.42 -6.16
N GLN A 78 5.56 -6.74 -6.29
CA GLN A 78 4.23 -7.32 -6.10
C GLN A 78 3.97 -8.45 -7.10
N MET A 79 4.28 -8.25 -8.38
CA MET A 79 4.14 -9.29 -9.41
C MET A 79 5.01 -10.52 -9.12
N VAL A 80 6.27 -10.33 -8.73
CA VAL A 80 7.15 -11.44 -8.35
C VAL A 80 6.62 -12.15 -7.11
N SER A 81 6.11 -11.40 -6.13
CA SER A 81 5.56 -11.96 -4.89
C SER A 81 4.35 -12.87 -5.13
N ILE A 82 3.53 -12.59 -6.15
CA ILE A 82 2.39 -13.44 -6.53
C ILE A 82 2.84 -14.82 -7.04
N PHE A 83 4.03 -14.91 -7.64
CA PHE A 83 4.59 -16.15 -8.19
C PHE A 83 5.60 -16.85 -7.28
N ALA A 84 5.85 -16.30 -6.08
CA ALA A 84 6.84 -16.80 -5.13
C ALA A 84 6.32 -17.93 -4.24
#